data_AF-A0A1I6PAI0-F1
#
_entry.id   AF-A0A1I6PAI0-F1
#
_cell.length_a   1.000
_cell.length_b   1.000
_cell.length_c   1.000
_cell.angle_alpha   90.00
_cell.angle_beta   90.00
_cell.angle_gamma   90.00
#
_symmetry.space_group_name_H-M   'P 1'
#
loop_
_entity.id
_entity.type
_entity.pdbx_description
1 polymer ?
#
loop_
_entity_poly.entity_id
_entity_poly.type
_entity_poly.pdbx_seq_one_letter_code
_entity_poly.pdbx_strand_id
1 'polypeptide(L)'
;MKQTFILSAVALFSLTSFTLAVSAEDGSAIITPDSLLYETTREIEEVVYDLTEETENKVDLQTEYAEKRLEEAEKELEQGDTEQAEALLEEVTEHEQETEAVIEEAETTGEDLAALREKLINKMAERREKMTALMSRENLPEQAKRGMAKALENQARALTKALEAIEKVDTDEDEELDDLIDDMDDQADDSLEAEAEALEEAAEKQKKAEEKAAEQLKKAEEKQQEALEKAEEQREKAAEKAAEKLRKVQEKAEKRGK
;
A
#
# COMPACT_ATOMS: atom_id res chain seq x y z
N MET A 1 37.39 56.68 -17.57
CA MET A 1 37.24 55.76 -18.72
C MET A 1 38.27 54.65 -18.61
N LYS A 2 37.82 53.43 -18.28
CA LYS A 2 38.36 52.13 -18.70
C LYS A 2 37.36 51.08 -18.22
N GLN A 3 36.80 50.36 -19.19
CA GLN A 3 35.67 49.44 -19.07
C GLN A 3 36.16 48.05 -18.59
N THR A 4 35.29 47.40 -17.81
CA THR A 4 34.87 45.97 -17.81
C THR A 4 35.92 44.86 -17.96
N PHE A 5 35.83 43.84 -17.09
CA PHE A 5 35.30 42.51 -17.47
C PHE A 5 35.01 41.71 -16.18
N ILE A 6 33.73 41.55 -15.85
CA ILE A 6 33.23 40.57 -14.88
C ILE A 6 32.96 39.32 -15.72
N LEU A 7 33.74 38.25 -15.51
CA LEU A 7 33.47 36.94 -16.10
C LEU A 7 32.28 36.33 -15.36
N SER A 8 31.12 36.44 -15.97
CA SER A 8 29.91 35.70 -15.61
C SER A 8 30.01 34.30 -16.24
N ALA A 9 30.21 33.28 -15.41
CA ALA A 9 30.16 31.89 -15.84
C ALA A 9 28.70 31.40 -15.80
N VAL A 10 27.90 31.87 -16.75
CA VAL A 10 26.60 31.25 -17.07
C VAL A 10 26.92 30.05 -17.95
N ALA A 11 27.08 28.88 -17.33
CA ALA A 11 27.10 27.61 -18.04
C ALA A 11 25.69 27.39 -18.60
N LEU A 12 25.52 27.79 -19.86
CA LEU A 12 24.40 27.40 -20.72
C LEU A 12 24.41 25.87 -20.82
N PHE A 13 23.64 25.21 -19.95
CA PHE A 13 23.31 23.80 -20.12
C PHE A 13 22.30 23.74 -21.26
N SER A 14 22.82 23.68 -22.48
CA SER A 14 22.05 23.43 -23.70
C SER A 14 21.50 22.00 -23.64
N LEU A 15 20.37 21.81 -22.95
CA LEU A 15 19.50 20.66 -23.12
C LEU A 15 19.03 20.68 -24.57
N THR A 16 19.69 19.86 -25.37
CA THR A 16 19.21 19.40 -26.67
C THR A 16 17.79 18.88 -26.50
N SER A 17 16.85 19.56 -27.15
CA SER A 17 15.44 19.24 -27.20
C SER A 17 15.23 17.83 -27.73
N PHE A 18 15.15 16.86 -26.83
CA PHE A 18 14.59 15.56 -27.14
C PHE A 18 13.08 15.76 -27.21
N THR A 19 12.57 16.24 -28.35
CA THR A 19 11.15 16.29 -28.64
C THR A 19 10.66 14.85 -28.82
N LEU A 20 10.32 14.19 -27.70
CA LEU A 20 9.40 13.07 -27.72
C LEU A 20 8.09 13.62 -28.26
N ALA A 21 7.69 13.16 -29.45
CA ALA A 21 6.35 13.39 -29.95
C ALA A 21 5.38 12.62 -29.05
N VAL A 22 4.94 13.27 -27.96
CA VAL A 22 3.75 12.86 -27.22
C VAL A 22 2.58 13.14 -28.16
N SER A 23 2.02 12.08 -28.74
CA SER A 23 0.72 12.16 -29.38
C SER A 23 -0.27 12.60 -28.32
N ALA A 24 -0.74 13.84 -28.44
CA ALA A 24 -1.91 14.34 -27.74
C ALA A 24 -3.14 13.62 -28.31
N GLU A 25 -3.42 12.42 -27.79
CA GLU A 25 -4.75 11.86 -27.82
C GLU A 25 -5.42 12.32 -26.51
N ASP A 26 -6.59 12.95 -26.64
CA ASP A 26 -7.31 13.67 -25.58
C ASP A 26 -7.35 12.95 -24.22
N GLY A 27 -6.84 13.62 -23.19
CA GLY A 27 -6.90 13.21 -21.78
C GLY A 27 -5.55 13.46 -21.10
N SER A 28 -5.53 14.17 -19.98
CA SER A 28 -4.36 14.19 -19.10
C SER A 28 -4.10 12.75 -18.64
N ALA A 29 -3.20 12.05 -19.32
CA ALA A 29 -2.86 10.69 -18.98
C ALA A 29 -2.31 10.71 -17.55
N ILE A 30 -3.04 10.09 -16.61
CA ILE A 30 -2.56 9.81 -15.27
C ILE A 30 -1.27 9.00 -15.44
N ILE A 31 -0.17 9.51 -14.87
CA ILE A 31 1.13 8.84 -14.95
C ILE A 31 1.11 7.73 -13.89
N THR A 32 0.85 6.50 -14.31
CA THR A 32 0.82 5.33 -13.41
C THR A 32 2.23 4.81 -13.12
N PRO A 33 2.42 3.99 -12.06
CA PRO A 33 3.70 3.37 -11.71
C PRO A 33 4.45 2.69 -12.87
N ASP A 34 3.73 2.08 -13.81
CA ASP A 34 4.28 1.42 -14.99
C ASP A 34 4.76 2.39 -16.10
N SER A 35 4.53 3.68 -15.94
CA SER A 35 4.88 4.69 -16.94
C SER A 35 6.38 4.99 -16.93
N LEU A 36 6.98 5.14 -18.12
CA LEU A 36 8.42 5.44 -18.27
C LEU A 36 8.88 6.70 -17.53
N LEU A 37 7.98 7.66 -17.36
CA LEU A 37 8.27 8.95 -16.71
C LEU A 37 7.85 8.97 -15.23
N TYR A 38 7.36 7.87 -14.68
CA TYR A 38 6.83 7.83 -13.32
C TYR A 38 7.88 8.24 -12.27
N GLU A 39 9.03 7.55 -12.26
CA GLU A 39 10.13 7.85 -11.34
C GLU A 39 10.60 9.31 -11.46
N THR A 40 10.71 9.83 -12.69
CA THR A 40 11.08 11.24 -12.93
C THR A 40 10.03 12.21 -12.40
N THR A 41 8.74 11.89 -12.53
CA THR A 41 7.67 12.69 -11.93
C THR A 41 7.79 12.71 -10.41
N ARG A 42 8.01 11.56 -9.77
CA ARG A 42 8.19 11.46 -8.30
C ARG A 42 9.37 12.28 -7.81
N GLU A 43 10.52 12.22 -8.49
CA GLU A 43 11.69 13.03 -8.14
C GLU A 43 11.41 14.54 -8.29
N ILE A 44 10.64 14.94 -9.30
CA ILE A 44 10.25 16.35 -9.48
C ILE A 44 9.30 16.78 -8.36
N GLU A 45 8.35 15.94 -7.95
CA GLU A 45 7.42 16.22 -6.85
C GLU A 45 8.19 16.47 -5.54
N GLU A 46 9.14 15.60 -5.19
CA GLU A 46 10.01 15.77 -4.01
C GLU A 46 10.79 17.09 -4.08
N VAL A 47 11.43 17.40 -5.21
CA VAL A 47 12.19 18.65 -5.39
C VAL A 47 11.29 19.88 -5.31
N VAL A 48 10.08 19.82 -5.86
CA VAL A 48 9.11 20.93 -5.80
C VAL A 48 8.67 21.16 -4.36
N TYR A 49 8.39 20.09 -3.62
CA TYR A 49 8.04 20.18 -2.20
C TYR A 49 9.18 20.79 -1.36
N ASP A 50 10.41 20.29 -1.53
CA ASP A 50 11.60 20.78 -0.82
C ASP A 50 11.89 22.26 -1.05
N LEU A 51 11.59 22.76 -2.25
CA LEU A 51 11.78 24.16 -2.63
C LEU A 51 10.61 25.06 -2.24
N THR A 52 9.51 24.49 -1.75
CA THR A 52 8.33 25.26 -1.34
C THR A 52 8.51 25.74 0.09
N GLU A 53 8.49 27.06 0.29
CA GLU A 53 8.73 27.68 1.60
C GLU A 53 7.44 27.97 2.38
N GLU A 54 6.37 28.39 1.69
CA GLU A 54 5.12 28.78 2.33
C GLU A 54 4.31 27.56 2.77
N THR A 55 3.87 27.54 4.03
CA THR A 55 3.07 26.47 4.64
C THR A 55 1.81 26.14 3.82
N GLU A 56 1.06 27.14 3.38
CA GLU A 56 -0.14 26.94 2.56
C GLU A 56 0.18 26.14 1.29
N ASN A 57 1.25 26.52 0.58
CA ASN A 57 1.67 25.84 -0.63
C ASN A 57 2.18 24.42 -0.33
N LYS A 58 2.82 24.18 0.82
CA LYS A 58 3.23 22.83 1.22
C LYS A 58 2.03 21.92 1.47
N VAL A 59 1.01 22.41 2.17
CA VAL A 59 -0.22 21.67 2.41
C VAL A 59 -0.95 21.40 1.09
N ASP A 60 -0.98 22.37 0.18
CA ASP A 60 -1.54 22.18 -1.16
C ASP A 60 -0.86 21.05 -1.91
N LEU A 61 0.49 21.06 -1.91
CA LEU A 61 1.27 20.04 -2.60
C LEU A 61 1.02 18.66 -1.99
N GLN A 62 1.03 18.52 -0.66
CA GLN A 62 0.75 17.23 -0.02
C GLN A 62 -0.67 16.74 -0.33
N THR A 63 -1.64 17.65 -0.32
CA THR A 63 -3.03 17.34 -0.65
C THR A 63 -3.18 16.92 -2.12
N GLU A 64 -2.51 17.60 -3.04
CA GLU A 64 -2.46 17.25 -4.47
C GLU A 64 -1.77 15.89 -4.70
N TYR A 65 -0.68 15.62 -3.98
CA TYR A 65 0.03 14.35 -4.11
C TYR A 65 -0.83 13.20 -3.61
N ALA A 66 -1.50 13.33 -2.46
CA ALA A 66 -2.49 12.36 -2.00
C ALA A 66 -3.60 12.12 -3.04
N GLU A 67 -4.12 13.17 -3.69
CA GLU A 67 -5.11 13.02 -4.78
C GLU A 67 -4.56 12.24 -5.98
N LYS A 68 -3.33 12.52 -6.39
CA LYS A 68 -2.64 11.77 -7.45
C LYS A 68 -2.43 10.31 -7.08
N ARG A 69 -1.99 10.02 -5.86
CA ARG A 69 -1.85 8.64 -5.37
C ARG A 69 -3.18 7.89 -5.44
N LEU A 70 -4.28 8.54 -5.04
CA LEU A 70 -5.62 7.95 -5.11
C LEU A 70 -6.07 7.72 -6.57
N GLU A 71 -5.74 8.62 -7.50
CA GLU A 71 -5.98 8.44 -8.94
C GLU A 71 -5.20 7.27 -9.53
N GLU A 72 -3.93 7.15 -9.17
CA GLU A 72 -3.08 6.03 -9.55
C GLU A 72 -3.65 4.72 -8.97
N ALA A 73 -4.04 4.70 -7.69
CA ALA A 73 -4.63 3.53 -7.04
C ALA A 73 -5.92 3.07 -7.75
N GLU A 74 -6.79 4.02 -8.13
CA GLU A 74 -7.98 3.74 -8.92
C GLU A 74 -7.63 3.06 -10.26
N LYS A 75 -6.58 3.53 -10.95
CA LYS A 75 -6.12 2.94 -12.21
C LYS A 75 -5.54 1.55 -12.03
N GLU A 76 -4.83 1.28 -10.94
CA GLU A 76 -4.30 -0.05 -10.64
C GLU A 76 -5.43 -1.03 -10.29
N LEU A 77 -6.45 -0.58 -9.56
CA LEU A 77 -7.65 -1.37 -9.27
C LEU A 77 -8.44 -1.71 -10.55
N GLU A 78 -8.51 -0.79 -11.52
CA GLU A 78 -9.11 -1.04 -12.83
C GLU A 78 -8.32 -2.10 -13.64
N GLN A 79 -7.01 -2.17 -13.44
CA GLN A 79 -6.12 -3.16 -14.07
C GLN A 79 -6.09 -4.50 -13.32
N GLY A 80 -6.64 -4.53 -12.11
CA GLY A 80 -6.66 -5.70 -11.22
C GLY A 80 -5.36 -5.87 -10.42
N ASP A 81 -4.48 -4.87 -10.39
CA ASP A 81 -3.30 -4.86 -9.54
C ASP A 81 -3.64 -4.31 -8.15
N THR A 82 -4.08 -5.21 -7.29
CA THR A 82 -4.47 -4.87 -5.92
C THR A 82 -3.31 -4.55 -5.01
N GLU A 83 -2.13 -5.12 -5.27
CA GLU A 83 -0.96 -4.94 -4.43
C GLU A 83 -0.38 -3.53 -4.64
N GLN A 84 -0.25 -3.11 -5.91
CA GLN A 84 0.19 -1.75 -6.23
C GLN A 84 -0.84 -0.71 -5.77
N ALA A 85 -2.14 -0.99 -5.91
CA ALA A 85 -3.19 -0.11 -5.42
C ALA A 85 -3.15 0.06 -3.89
N GLU A 86 -2.86 -0.99 -3.13
CA GLU A 86 -2.73 -0.91 -1.67
C GLU A 86 -1.53 -0.06 -1.27
N ALA A 87 -0.37 -0.26 -1.91
CA ALA A 87 0.81 0.58 -1.67
C ALA A 87 0.52 2.07 -1.94
N LEU A 88 -0.21 2.38 -3.02
CA LEU A 88 -0.60 3.75 -3.33
C LEU A 88 -1.58 4.34 -2.30
N LEU A 89 -2.50 3.54 -1.76
CA LEU A 89 -3.40 3.97 -0.68
C LEU A 89 -2.65 4.19 0.65
N GLU A 90 -1.56 3.48 0.90
CA GLU A 90 -0.65 3.78 2.00
C GLU A 90 0.04 5.14 1.77
N GLU A 91 0.52 5.43 0.55
CA GLU A 91 1.08 6.75 0.22
C GLU A 91 0.06 7.88 0.37
N VAL A 92 -1.24 7.66 0.11
CA VAL A 92 -2.31 8.64 0.42
C VAL A 92 -2.29 8.99 1.92
N THR A 93 -2.21 7.97 2.77
CA THR A 93 -2.16 8.14 4.24
C THR A 93 -0.89 8.88 4.67
N GLU A 94 0.26 8.57 4.05
CA GLU A 94 1.52 9.26 4.36
C GLU A 94 1.44 10.76 4.04
N HIS A 95 0.90 11.12 2.87
CA HIS A 95 0.71 12.53 2.50
C HIS A 95 -0.30 13.26 3.41
N GLU A 96 -1.30 12.57 3.96
CA GLU A 96 -2.20 13.13 4.97
C GLU A 96 -1.49 13.39 6.31
N GLN A 97 -0.63 12.47 6.74
CA GLN A 97 0.18 12.64 7.95
C GLN A 97 1.20 13.78 7.80
N GLU A 98 1.81 13.93 6.62
CA GLU A 98 2.71 15.06 6.35
C GLU A 98 1.94 16.38 6.27
N THR A 99 0.69 16.37 5.79
CA THR A 99 -0.18 17.55 5.84
C THR A 99 -0.46 17.97 7.29
N GLU A 100 -0.81 17.02 8.15
CA GLU A 100 -0.99 17.24 9.59
C GLU A 100 0.30 17.81 10.22
N ALA A 101 1.46 17.22 9.94
CA ALA A 101 2.74 17.66 10.48
C ALA A 101 3.12 19.09 10.07
N VAL A 102 2.87 19.48 8.80
CA VAL A 102 3.11 20.85 8.32
C VAL A 102 2.20 21.85 9.05
N ILE A 103 0.93 21.49 9.27
CA ILE A 103 -0.04 22.34 9.98
C ILE A 103 0.34 22.50 11.45
N GLU A 104 0.73 21.40 12.13
CA GLU A 104 1.21 21.44 13.51
C GLU A 104 2.47 22.31 13.65
N GLU A 105 3.44 22.19 12.73
CA GLU A 105 4.63 23.05 12.75
C GLU A 105 4.26 24.53 12.61
N ALA A 106 3.34 24.86 11.71
CA ALA A 106 2.89 26.22 11.49
C ALA A 106 2.11 26.79 12.68
N GLU A 107 1.29 25.98 13.37
CA GLU A 107 0.66 26.36 14.64
C GLU A 107 1.72 26.70 15.69
N THR A 108 2.76 25.87 15.84
CA THR A 108 3.81 26.10 16.86
C THR A 108 4.66 27.35 16.59
N THR A 109 4.75 27.78 15.33
CA THR A 109 5.48 28.98 14.92
C THR A 109 4.59 30.23 14.89
N GLY A 110 3.27 30.07 15.08
CA GLY A 110 2.30 31.15 15.13
C GLY A 110 1.97 31.75 13.77
N GLU A 111 2.05 30.94 12.71
CA GLU A 111 1.59 31.32 11.38
C GLU A 111 0.05 31.40 11.34
N ASP A 112 -0.47 32.26 10.46
CA ASP A 112 -1.92 32.39 10.24
C ASP A 112 -2.38 31.32 9.25
N LEU A 113 -3.23 30.41 9.72
CA LEU A 113 -3.73 29.26 8.97
C LEU A 113 -5.21 29.39 8.59
N ALA A 114 -5.84 30.54 8.82
CA ALA A 114 -7.28 30.69 8.60
C ALA A 114 -7.69 30.41 7.15
N ALA A 115 -6.86 30.83 6.19
CA ALA A 115 -7.08 30.59 4.75
C ALA A 115 -7.02 29.10 4.36
N LEU A 116 -6.32 28.29 5.16
CA LEU A 116 -6.15 26.86 4.90
C LEU A 116 -7.40 26.06 5.24
N ARG A 117 -8.18 26.51 6.24
CA ARG A 117 -9.31 25.77 6.82
C ARG A 117 -10.31 25.29 5.78
N GLU A 118 -10.90 26.23 5.05
CA GLU A 118 -11.93 25.94 4.05
C GLU A 118 -11.37 25.04 2.93
N LYS A 119 -10.13 25.30 2.52
CA LYS A 119 -9.48 24.55 1.45
C LYS A 119 -9.22 23.09 1.85
N LEU A 120 -8.70 22.87 3.05
CA LEU A 120 -8.43 21.54 3.59
C LEU A 120 -9.73 20.74 3.73
N ILE A 121 -10.78 21.35 4.30
CA ILE A 121 -12.11 20.71 4.44
C ILE A 121 -12.63 20.28 3.07
N ASN A 122 -12.64 21.19 2.09
CA ASN A 122 -13.14 20.89 0.75
C ASN A 122 -12.35 19.77 0.09
N LYS A 123 -11.02 19.83 0.17
CA LYS A 123 -10.13 18.81 -0.41
C LYS A 123 -10.29 17.44 0.22
N MET A 124 -10.42 17.40 1.54
CA MET A 124 -10.66 16.16 2.26
C MET A 124 -12.07 15.60 1.95
N ALA A 125 -13.09 16.45 1.85
CA ALA A 125 -14.43 16.03 1.46
C ALA A 125 -14.46 15.44 0.03
N GLU A 126 -13.82 16.08 -0.95
CA GLU A 126 -13.69 15.58 -2.32
C GLU A 126 -13.03 14.19 -2.35
N ARG A 127 -11.93 14.01 -1.60
CA ARG A 127 -11.23 12.73 -1.51
C ARG A 127 -12.09 11.65 -0.86
N ARG A 128 -12.79 11.99 0.22
CA ARG A 128 -13.71 11.07 0.92
C ARG A 128 -14.83 10.61 0.01
N GLU A 129 -15.44 11.53 -0.75
CA GLU A 129 -16.46 11.21 -1.74
C GLU A 129 -15.89 10.22 -2.77
N LYS A 130 -14.70 10.49 -3.30
CA LYS A 130 -14.05 9.63 -4.28
C LYS A 130 -13.74 8.22 -3.74
N MET A 131 -13.18 8.11 -2.54
CA MET A 131 -12.90 6.82 -1.90
C MET A 131 -14.18 6.05 -1.59
N THR A 132 -15.23 6.71 -1.09
CA THR A 132 -16.54 6.09 -0.85
C THR A 132 -17.17 5.58 -2.15
N ALA A 133 -17.05 6.36 -3.24
CA ALA A 133 -17.52 5.96 -4.56
C ALA A 133 -16.74 4.75 -5.11
N LEU A 134 -15.42 4.68 -4.86
CA LEU A 134 -14.59 3.52 -5.21
C LEU A 134 -15.01 2.28 -4.42
N MET A 135 -15.20 2.40 -3.11
CA MET A 135 -15.63 1.32 -2.22
C MET A 135 -16.97 0.70 -2.62
N SER A 136 -17.86 1.51 -3.21
CA SER A 136 -19.18 1.09 -3.68
C SER A 136 -19.16 0.24 -4.96
N ARG A 137 -18.00 0.04 -5.60
CA ARG A 137 -17.89 -0.79 -6.81
C ARG A 137 -18.04 -2.29 -6.47
N GLU A 138 -18.90 -2.99 -7.20
CA GLU A 138 -19.20 -4.42 -6.95
C GLU A 138 -17.98 -5.34 -7.09
N ASN A 139 -17.08 -5.02 -8.03
CA ASN A 139 -15.91 -5.85 -8.34
C ASN A 139 -14.65 -5.44 -7.58
N LEU A 140 -14.78 -4.59 -6.57
CA LEU A 140 -13.63 -4.13 -5.81
C LEU A 140 -13.13 -5.22 -4.86
N PRO A 141 -11.86 -5.60 -4.91
CA PRO A 141 -11.30 -6.62 -4.02
C PRO A 141 -11.42 -6.21 -2.55
N GLU A 142 -11.76 -7.17 -1.69
CA GLU A 142 -12.03 -6.91 -0.27
C GLU A 142 -10.82 -6.30 0.47
N GLN A 143 -9.61 -6.68 0.05
CA GLN A 143 -8.37 -6.10 0.56
C GLN A 143 -8.28 -4.60 0.27
N ALA A 144 -8.59 -4.18 -0.96
CA ALA A 144 -8.58 -2.77 -1.35
C ALA A 144 -9.66 -1.98 -0.60
N LYS A 145 -10.85 -2.56 -0.35
CA LYS A 145 -11.89 -1.94 0.46
C LYS A 145 -11.42 -1.65 1.88
N ARG A 146 -10.73 -2.59 2.53
CA ARG A 146 -10.12 -2.37 3.86
C ARG A 146 -9.05 -1.29 3.83
N GLY A 147 -8.18 -1.31 2.81
CA GLY A 147 -7.17 -0.25 2.63
C GLY A 147 -7.79 1.14 2.53
N MET A 148 -8.87 1.28 1.74
CA MET A 148 -9.62 2.53 1.63
C MET A 148 -10.34 2.91 2.93
N ALA A 149 -10.97 1.96 3.64
CA ALA A 149 -11.62 2.24 4.91
C ALA A 149 -10.62 2.79 5.94
N LYS A 150 -9.46 2.15 6.06
CA LYS A 150 -8.36 2.60 6.91
C LYS A 150 -7.83 3.99 6.52
N ALA A 151 -7.67 4.24 5.22
CA ALA A 151 -7.23 5.56 4.75
C ALA A 151 -8.30 6.64 5.05
N LEU A 152 -9.59 6.35 4.90
CA LEU A 152 -10.68 7.28 5.29
C LEU A 152 -10.68 7.58 6.80
N GLU A 153 -10.43 6.58 7.63
CA GLU A 153 -10.33 6.74 9.08
C GLU A 153 -9.13 7.64 9.46
N ASN A 154 -7.97 7.40 8.84
CA ASN A 154 -6.79 8.23 9.04
C ASN A 154 -7.03 9.66 8.57
N GLN A 155 -7.66 9.82 7.41
CA GLN A 155 -8.05 11.10 6.86
C GLN A 155 -8.97 11.88 7.82
N ALA A 156 -9.98 11.21 8.40
CA ALA A 156 -10.87 11.82 9.38
C ALA A 156 -10.10 12.33 10.61
N ARG A 157 -9.23 11.50 11.17
CA ARG A 157 -8.38 11.88 12.31
C ARG A 157 -7.44 13.04 11.99
N ALA A 158 -6.79 12.99 10.83
CA ALA A 158 -5.88 14.03 10.38
C ALA A 158 -6.61 15.37 10.19
N LEU A 159 -7.82 15.33 9.61
CA LEU A 159 -8.65 16.52 9.46
C LEU A 159 -9.04 17.11 10.81
N THR A 160 -9.55 16.31 11.74
CA THR A 160 -9.95 16.79 13.07
C THR A 160 -8.79 17.49 13.77
N LYS A 161 -7.61 16.86 13.82
CA LYS A 161 -6.43 17.48 14.44
C LYS A 161 -5.96 18.74 13.73
N ALA A 162 -5.93 18.72 12.39
CA ALA A 162 -5.55 19.88 11.61
C ALA A 162 -6.51 21.05 11.87
N LEU A 163 -7.81 20.79 11.97
CA LEU A 163 -8.82 21.79 12.30
C LEU A 163 -8.66 22.30 13.73
N GLU A 164 -8.43 21.43 14.71
CA GLU A 164 -8.13 21.85 16.09
C GLU A 164 -6.89 22.75 16.17
N ALA A 165 -5.86 22.46 15.38
CA ALA A 165 -4.64 23.27 15.30
C ALA A 165 -4.93 24.65 14.69
N ILE A 166 -5.78 24.70 13.66
CA ILE A 166 -6.22 25.95 13.04
C ILE A 166 -7.13 26.76 14.00
N GLU A 167 -8.05 26.10 14.71
CA GLU A 167 -9.03 26.74 15.60
C GLU A 167 -8.40 27.27 16.90
N LYS A 168 -7.34 26.64 17.42
CA LYS A 168 -6.56 27.20 18.55
C LYS A 168 -5.97 28.58 18.24
N VAL A 169 -5.87 28.95 16.96
CA VAL A 169 -5.44 30.27 16.49
C VAL A 169 -6.62 31.24 16.34
N ASP A 170 -7.84 30.75 16.13
CA ASP A 170 -9.03 31.55 15.84
C ASP A 170 -10.14 31.29 16.88
N THR A 171 -10.14 32.08 17.95
CA THR A 171 -11.20 32.03 18.97
C THR A 171 -12.47 32.69 18.45
N ASP A 172 -13.35 31.96 17.77
CA ASP A 172 -14.80 32.17 17.78
C ASP A 172 -15.51 30.92 17.18
N GLU A 173 -16.47 30.41 17.95
CA GLU A 173 -17.24 29.16 17.80
C GLU A 173 -17.87 28.99 16.40
N ASP A 174 -17.64 27.84 15.76
CA ASP A 174 -18.31 27.44 14.51
C ASP A 174 -19.06 26.11 14.73
N GLU A 175 -20.33 26.19 15.20
CA GLU A 175 -21.20 25.03 15.49
C GLU A 175 -21.34 24.04 14.31
N GLU A 176 -21.21 24.50 13.05
CA GLU A 176 -21.25 23.62 11.87
C GLU A 176 -20.04 22.67 11.78
N LEU A 177 -18.91 23.03 12.39
CA LEU A 177 -17.72 22.18 12.39
C LEU A 177 -17.84 21.06 13.43
N ASP A 178 -18.37 21.38 14.61
CA ASP A 178 -18.65 20.38 15.66
C ASP A 178 -19.65 19.34 15.13
N ASP A 179 -20.71 19.76 14.44
CA ASP A 179 -21.68 18.84 13.82
C ASP A 179 -21.02 17.95 12.74
N LEU A 180 -20.09 18.50 11.94
CA LEU A 180 -19.37 17.72 10.93
C LEU A 180 -18.38 16.73 11.56
N ILE A 181 -17.68 17.13 12.62
CA ILE A 181 -16.74 16.28 13.36
C ILE A 181 -17.50 15.14 14.05
N ASP A 182 -18.62 15.43 14.72
CA ASP A 182 -19.48 14.43 15.37
C ASP A 182 -20.05 13.44 14.32
N ASP A 183 -20.56 13.93 13.17
CA ASP A 183 -21.02 13.06 12.08
C ASP A 183 -19.89 12.19 11.49
N MET A 184 -18.64 12.68 11.51
CA MET A 184 -17.48 11.93 11.05
C MET A 184 -17.04 10.86 12.04
N ASP A 185 -17.06 11.14 13.34
CA ASP A 185 -16.73 10.18 14.40
C ASP A 185 -17.79 9.08 14.52
N ASP A 186 -19.08 9.41 14.45
CA ASP A 186 -20.18 8.43 14.49
C ASP A 186 -20.11 7.47 13.28
N GLN A 187 -19.79 7.97 12.08
CA GLN A 187 -19.59 7.10 10.91
C GLN A 187 -18.31 6.26 10.99
N ALA A 188 -17.27 6.76 11.64
CA ALA A 188 -16.04 6.01 11.85
C ALA A 188 -16.26 4.84 12.82
N ASP A 189 -16.98 5.05 13.93
CA ASP A 189 -17.26 4.00 14.91
C ASP A 189 -18.13 2.88 14.34
N ASP A 190 -19.21 3.21 13.60
CA ASP A 190 -20.05 2.20 12.94
C ASP A 190 -19.29 1.42 11.86
N SER A 191 -18.38 2.08 11.14
CA SER A 191 -17.51 1.43 10.15
C SER A 191 -16.48 0.52 10.81
N LEU A 192 -15.93 0.92 11.96
CA LEU A 192 -14.95 0.15 12.72
C LEU A 192 -15.55 -1.11 13.33
N GLU A 193 -16.79 -1.05 13.83
CA GLU A 193 -17.47 -2.24 14.36
C GLU A 193 -17.74 -3.25 13.23
N ALA A 194 -18.21 -2.78 12.06
CA ALA A 194 -18.43 -3.64 10.90
C ALA A 194 -17.12 -4.24 10.34
N GLU A 195 -16.03 -3.47 10.31
CA GLU A 195 -14.72 -3.97 9.86
C GLU A 195 -14.10 -4.94 10.87
N ALA A 196 -14.24 -4.68 12.17
CA ALA A 196 -13.79 -5.59 13.22
C ALA A 196 -14.53 -6.94 13.15
N GLU A 197 -15.86 -6.91 12.94
CA GLU A 197 -16.65 -8.14 12.73
C GLU A 197 -16.20 -8.89 11.47
N ALA A 198 -15.96 -8.18 10.36
CA ALA A 198 -15.49 -8.78 9.11
C ALA A 198 -14.08 -9.39 9.23
N LEU A 199 -13.17 -8.72 9.96
CA LEU A 199 -11.84 -9.22 10.28
C LEU A 199 -11.89 -10.44 11.19
N GLU A 200 -12.76 -10.45 12.20
CA GLU A 200 -12.95 -11.61 13.07
C GLU A 200 -13.48 -12.81 12.28
N GLU A 201 -14.47 -12.61 11.40
CA GLU A 201 -15.00 -13.67 10.54
C GLU A 201 -13.94 -14.19 9.55
N ALA A 202 -13.14 -13.29 8.97
CA ALA A 202 -12.04 -13.65 8.07
C ALA A 202 -10.95 -14.46 8.80
N ALA A 203 -10.57 -14.03 10.01
CA ALA A 203 -9.60 -14.74 10.85
C ALA A 203 -10.13 -16.13 11.26
N GLU A 204 -11.42 -16.26 11.56
CA GLU A 204 -12.03 -17.55 11.89
C GLU A 204 -12.04 -18.49 10.67
N LYS A 205 -12.35 -17.97 9.47
CA LYS A 205 -12.27 -18.72 8.20
C LYS A 205 -10.85 -19.18 7.90
N GLN A 206 -9.85 -18.30 8.09
CA GLN A 206 -8.44 -18.63 7.90
C GLN A 206 -8.00 -19.72 8.86
N LYS A 207 -8.30 -19.59 10.16
CA LYS A 207 -7.97 -20.60 11.16
C LYS A 207 -8.58 -21.96 10.84
N LYS A 208 -9.86 -22.00 10.40
CA LYS A 208 -10.51 -23.23 9.93
C LYS A 208 -9.84 -23.83 8.69
N ALA A 209 -9.32 -22.99 7.78
CA ALA A 209 -8.58 -23.45 6.61
C ALA A 209 -7.22 -24.04 7.00
N GLU A 210 -6.49 -23.40 7.91
CA GLU A 210 -5.21 -23.86 8.45
C GLU A 210 -5.34 -25.19 9.21
N GLU A 211 -6.37 -25.35 10.05
CA GLU A 211 -6.65 -26.60 10.75
C GLU A 211 -6.91 -27.76 9.77
N LYS A 212 -7.70 -27.51 8.71
CA LYS A 212 -7.95 -28.51 7.65
C LYS A 212 -6.68 -28.84 6.88
N ALA A 213 -5.84 -27.85 6.58
CA ALA A 213 -4.57 -28.06 5.89
C ALA A 213 -3.60 -28.89 6.75
N ALA A 214 -3.50 -28.59 8.04
CA ALA A 214 -2.68 -29.34 8.99
C ALA A 214 -3.16 -30.81 9.14
N GLU A 215 -4.47 -31.04 9.19
CA GLU A 215 -5.04 -32.40 9.23
C GLU A 215 -4.71 -33.19 7.95
N GLN A 216 -4.80 -32.55 6.78
CA GLN A 216 -4.43 -33.18 5.51
C GLN A 216 -2.94 -33.49 5.44
N LEU A 217 -2.09 -32.60 5.93
CA LEU A 217 -0.64 -32.78 5.97
C LEU A 217 -0.25 -33.95 6.87
N LYS A 218 -0.85 -34.04 8.08
CA LYS A 218 -0.64 -35.17 8.98
C LYS A 218 -1.07 -36.50 8.36
N LYS A 219 -2.22 -36.55 7.68
CA LYS A 219 -2.68 -37.76 6.95
C LYS A 219 -1.74 -38.12 5.80
N ALA A 220 -1.13 -37.14 5.13
CA ALA A 220 -0.15 -37.39 4.08
C ALA A 220 1.16 -37.96 4.66
N GLU A 221 1.63 -37.43 5.78
CA GLU A 221 2.81 -37.93 6.51
C GLU A 221 2.61 -39.36 7.01
N GLU A 222 1.46 -39.68 7.63
CA GLU A 222 1.15 -41.04 8.08
C GLU A 222 1.16 -42.05 6.92
N LYS A 223 0.55 -41.69 5.78
CA LYS A 223 0.59 -42.53 4.57
C LYS A 223 2.00 -42.69 4.01
N GLN A 224 2.82 -41.64 4.07
CA GLN A 224 4.19 -41.69 3.62
C GLN A 224 5.04 -42.61 4.52
N GLN A 225 4.86 -42.53 5.83
CA GLN A 225 5.53 -43.42 6.79
C GLN A 225 5.11 -44.88 6.58
N GLU A 226 3.82 -45.17 6.44
CA GLU A 226 3.34 -46.53 6.16
C GLU A 226 3.89 -47.08 4.84
N ALA A 227 4.02 -46.24 3.81
CA ALA A 227 4.64 -46.62 2.54
C ALA A 227 6.13 -46.93 2.69
N LEU A 228 6.87 -46.15 3.51
CA LEU A 228 8.28 -46.37 3.80
C LEU A 228 8.50 -47.67 4.58
N GLU A 229 7.70 -47.94 5.61
CA GLU A 229 7.77 -49.18 6.39
C GLU A 229 7.52 -50.41 5.50
N LYS A 230 6.50 -50.36 4.63
CA LYS A 230 6.23 -51.44 3.67
C LYS A 230 7.36 -51.63 2.67
N ALA A 231 7.98 -50.54 2.21
CA ALA A 231 9.11 -50.61 1.29
C ALA A 231 10.36 -51.21 1.97
N GLU A 232 10.61 -50.88 3.23
CA GLU A 232 11.69 -51.45 4.04
C GLU A 232 11.48 -52.95 4.29
N GLU A 233 10.27 -53.36 4.69
CA GLU A 233 9.93 -54.78 4.90
C GLU A 233 10.11 -55.60 3.60
N GLN A 234 9.70 -55.04 2.45
CA GLN A 234 9.91 -55.67 1.14
C GLN A 234 11.40 -55.77 0.79
N ARG A 235 12.19 -54.75 1.12
CA ARG A 235 13.64 -54.72 0.90
C ARG A 235 14.35 -55.77 1.75
N GLU A 236 13.98 -55.92 3.02
CA GLU A 236 14.52 -56.95 3.91
C GLU A 236 14.20 -58.35 3.40
N LYS A 237 12.93 -58.63 3.03
CA LYS A 237 12.51 -59.90 2.43
C LYS A 237 13.26 -60.21 1.14
N ALA A 238 13.53 -59.20 0.30
CA ALA A 238 14.30 -59.35 -0.92
C ALA A 238 15.79 -59.64 -0.63
N ALA A 239 16.37 -58.96 0.36
CA ALA A 239 17.74 -59.18 0.80
C ALA A 239 17.95 -60.58 1.40
N GLU A 240 17.02 -61.05 2.24
CA GLU A 240 17.05 -62.40 2.81
C GLU A 240 17.01 -63.48 1.70
N LYS A 241 16.09 -63.35 0.74
CA LYS A 241 16.01 -64.25 -0.42
C LYS A 241 17.28 -64.21 -1.28
N ALA A 242 17.90 -63.05 -1.43
CA ALA A 242 19.16 -62.91 -2.17
C ALA A 242 20.33 -63.59 -1.43
N ALA A 243 20.42 -63.40 -0.11
CA ALA A 243 21.42 -64.05 0.74
C ALA A 243 21.27 -65.58 0.75
N GLU A 244 20.02 -66.09 0.84
CA GLU A 244 19.74 -67.53 0.76
C GLU A 244 20.18 -68.13 -0.58
N LYS A 245 19.91 -67.44 -1.69
CA LYS A 245 20.37 -67.85 -3.03
C LYS A 245 21.89 -67.87 -3.12
N LEU A 246 22.56 -66.83 -2.62
CA LEU A 246 24.03 -66.77 -2.60
C LEU A 246 24.63 -67.93 -1.79
N ARG A 247 24.08 -68.23 -0.61
CA ARG A 247 24.51 -69.37 0.20
C ARG A 247 24.33 -70.70 -0.53
N LYS A 248 23.19 -70.92 -1.20
CA LYS A 248 22.96 -72.13 -2.03
C LYS A 248 23.95 -72.24 -3.21
N VAL A 249 24.35 -71.12 -3.81
CA VAL A 249 25.36 -71.10 -4.88
C VAL A 249 26.75 -71.45 -4.34
N GLN A 250 27.15 -70.88 -3.20
CA GLN A 250 28.41 -71.20 -2.52
C GLN A 250 28.49 -72.68 -2.12
N GLU A 251 27.45 -73.22 -1.47
CA GLU A 251 27.38 -74.64 -1.09
C GLU A 251 27.48 -75.58 -2.31
N LYS A 252 26.91 -75.20 -3.46
CA LYS A 252 27.03 -75.96 -4.72
C LYS A 252 28.44 -75.88 -5.32
N ALA A 253 29.10 -74.73 -5.23
CA ALA A 253 30.48 -74.55 -5.73
C ALA A 253 31.47 -75.38 -4.92
N GLU A 254 31.36 -75.38 -3.59
CA GLU A 254 32.18 -76.20 -2.70
C GLU A 254 32.02 -77.71 -2.94
N LYS A 255 30.80 -78.17 -3.21
CA LYS A 255 30.53 -79.59 -3.54
C LYS A 255 31.10 -80.03 -4.88
N ARG A 256 31.38 -79.11 -5.82
CA ARG A 256 31.94 -79.42 -7.14
C ARG A 256 33.47 -79.34 -7.19
N GLY A 257 34.09 -78.68 -6.22
CA GLY A 257 35.56 -78.56 -6.11
C GLY A 257 36.24 -79.64 -5.27
N LYS A 258 35.48 -80.56 -4.67
CA LYS A 258 35.96 -81.77 -3.99
C LYS A 258 35.77 -82.99 -4.90
#